data_AF-A0A1F3VVH2-F1
#
_entry.id   AF-A0A1F3VVH2-F1
#
_cell.length_a   1.000
_cell.length_b   1.000
_cell.length_c   1.000
_cell.angle_alpha   90.00
_cell.angle_beta   90.00
_cell.angle_gamma   90.00
#
_symmetry.space_group_name_H-M   'P 1'
#
loop_
_entity.id
_entity.type
_entity.pdbx_description
1 polymer ?
#
loop_
_entity_poly.entity_id
_entity_poly.type
_entity_poly.pdbx_seq_one_letter_code
_entity_poly.pdbx_strand_id
1 'polypeptide(L)'
;MKNHSQLKRTIMKKSIGILSASFIMAGIALTSCSTPSEKVDDAQEKVDDANEDLEESKEYLKEVENYRTQTALRIAENEKSIAEFNKLIDSKKQEVREDYKEKVAELERKNSEMKKKLDDFNADNQVVWEKFKSEFSHDMEELGDAFRDFGVENKK
;
A
#
# COMPACT_ATOMS: atom_id res chain seq x y z
N MET A 1 -36.89 22.97 -35.97
CA MET A 1 -37.99 22.75 -35.01
C MET A 1 -37.37 22.43 -33.66
N LYS A 2 -37.69 23.25 -32.65
CA LYS A 2 -37.28 23.08 -31.25
C LYS A 2 -37.95 21.83 -30.68
N ASN A 3 -37.33 21.23 -29.67
CA ASN A 3 -37.93 20.70 -28.43
C ASN A 3 -37.08 19.53 -27.91
N HIS A 4 -36.77 19.39 -26.63
CA HIS A 4 -36.67 20.32 -25.53
C HIS A 4 -35.77 19.54 -24.55
N SER A 5 -34.60 20.10 -24.23
CA SER A 5 -33.92 19.74 -22.99
C SER A 5 -34.77 20.22 -21.81
N GLN A 6 -34.44 19.69 -20.63
CA GLN A 6 -34.93 20.03 -19.29
C GLN A 6 -36.12 19.20 -18.80
N LEU A 7 -35.82 18.12 -18.09
CA LEU A 7 -36.56 17.80 -16.88
C LEU A 7 -35.61 17.89 -15.68
N LYS A 8 -35.42 19.14 -15.21
CA LYS A 8 -34.96 19.41 -13.85
C LYS A 8 -36.01 18.84 -12.89
N ARG A 9 -35.65 17.88 -12.05
CA ARG A 9 -36.38 17.60 -10.81
C ARG A 9 -35.49 17.89 -9.61
N THR A 10 -35.69 19.11 -9.11
CA THR A 10 -35.79 19.46 -7.69
C THR A 10 -34.73 18.95 -6.72
N ILE A 11 -33.81 19.88 -6.44
CA ILE A 11 -33.15 20.15 -5.17
C ILE A 11 -34.04 19.79 -3.97
N MET A 12 -33.63 18.83 -3.14
CA MET A 12 -34.00 18.79 -1.73
C MET A 12 -32.84 19.34 -0.90
N LYS A 13 -32.89 20.64 -0.62
CA LYS A 13 -32.24 21.23 0.54
C LYS A 13 -33.26 21.12 1.68
N LYS A 14 -32.98 20.28 2.67
CA LYS A 14 -33.63 20.36 3.97
C LYS A 14 -32.55 20.61 5.01
N SER A 15 -32.36 21.88 5.34
CA SER A 15 -31.70 22.28 6.57
C SER A 15 -32.67 22.03 7.72
N ILE A 16 -32.28 21.22 8.69
CA ILE A 16 -32.80 21.31 10.05
C ILE A 16 -31.57 21.19 10.94
N GLY A 17 -31.11 22.33 11.44
CA GLY A 17 -30.14 22.36 12.52
C GLY A 17 -30.80 21.90 13.81
N ILE A 18 -30.10 21.07 14.58
CA ILE A 18 -30.32 20.94 16.01
C ILE A 18 -28.92 20.90 16.65
N LEU A 19 -28.45 22.08 17.03
CA LEU A 19 -27.55 22.26 18.16
C LEU A 19 -28.34 21.85 19.40
N SER A 20 -28.18 20.62 19.86
CA SER A 20 -28.68 20.18 21.16
C SER A 20 -27.49 20.00 22.09
N ALA A 21 -27.35 20.99 22.95
CA ALA A 21 -26.48 20.98 24.12
C ALA A 21 -26.86 19.83 25.08
N SER A 22 -25.83 19.37 25.78
CA SER A 22 -25.78 18.50 26.94
C SER A 22 -27.08 18.23 27.69
N PHE A 23 -27.42 16.94 27.80
CA PHE A 23 -28.10 16.39 28.98
C PHE A 23 -27.24 15.23 29.52
N ILE A 24 -26.41 15.52 30.53
CA ILE A 24 -25.87 14.49 31.41
C ILE A 24 -27.03 14.09 32.31
N MET A 25 -27.73 13.01 31.96
CA MET A 25 -28.77 12.46 32.81
C MET A 25 -28.10 11.46 33.77
N ALA A 26 -27.84 11.93 34.99
CA ALA A 26 -27.49 11.07 36.11
C ALA A 26 -28.73 10.25 36.51
N GLY A 27 -28.84 9.05 35.95
CA GLY A 27 -29.83 8.04 36.33
C GLY A 27 -29.16 6.93 37.12
N ILE A 28 -29.14 7.05 38.45
CA ILE A 28 -28.80 5.94 39.34
C ILE A 28 -30.05 5.04 39.42
N ALA A 29 -30.06 3.97 38.61
CA ALA A 29 -30.87 2.80 38.87
C ALA A 29 -29.94 1.68 39.36
N LEU A 30 -30.01 1.42 40.66
CA LEU A 30 -29.27 0.38 41.36
C LEU A 30 -29.83 -0.99 40.97
N THR A 31 -29.10 -1.72 40.13
CA THR A 31 -29.06 -3.19 40.20
C THR A 31 -27.65 -3.66 39.81
N SER A 32 -26.99 -4.28 40.79
CA SER A 32 -25.65 -4.90 40.76
C SER A 32 -24.46 -3.94 40.96
N CYS A 33 -23.54 -4.40 41.81
CA CYS A 33 -22.56 -3.62 42.55
C CYS A 33 -21.19 -3.59 41.85
N SER A 34 -20.76 -2.42 41.40
CA SER A 34 -19.35 -2.06 41.21
C SER A 34 -19.19 -0.56 41.48
N THR A 35 -18.12 -0.19 42.18
CA THR A 35 -17.96 1.16 42.76
C THR A 35 -17.63 2.21 41.69
N PRO A 36 -17.94 3.51 41.90
CA PRO A 36 -17.61 4.56 40.91
C PRO A 36 -16.12 4.69 40.57
N SER A 37 -15.21 4.33 41.49
CA SER A 37 -13.75 4.30 41.25
C SER A 37 -13.40 3.21 40.23
N GLU A 38 -13.90 2.00 40.45
CA GLU A 38 -13.71 0.84 39.57
C GLU A 38 -14.21 1.11 38.14
N LYS A 39 -15.29 1.87 37.98
CA LYS A 39 -15.80 2.28 36.66
C LYS A 39 -14.96 3.35 35.95
N VAL A 40 -14.24 4.18 36.71
CA VAL A 40 -13.32 5.19 36.15
C VAL A 40 -12.00 4.53 35.77
N ASP A 41 -11.50 3.61 36.60
CA ASP A 41 -10.29 2.84 36.34
C ASP A 41 -10.46 1.95 35.09
N ASP A 42 -11.57 1.21 34.98
CA ASP A 42 -11.94 0.42 33.79
C ASP A 42 -12.10 1.27 32.51
N ALA A 43 -12.53 2.53 32.66
CA ALA A 43 -12.72 3.43 31.53
C ALA A 43 -11.40 4.04 31.06
N GLN A 44 -10.49 4.33 31.98
CA GLN A 44 -9.13 4.80 31.68
C GLN A 44 -8.31 3.70 30.99
N GLU A 45 -8.34 2.46 31.51
CA GLU A 45 -7.68 1.31 30.90
C GLU A 45 -8.14 1.09 29.45
N LYS A 46 -9.46 1.11 29.20
CA LYS A 46 -10.00 1.00 27.83
C LYS A 46 -9.60 2.14 26.89
N VAL A 47 -9.42 3.35 27.43
CA VAL A 47 -8.96 4.50 26.63
C VAL A 47 -7.48 4.36 26.31
N ASP A 48 -6.67 3.89 27.26
CA ASP A 48 -5.25 3.67 27.07
C ASP A 48 -5.00 2.52 26.08
N ASP A 49 -5.68 1.39 26.23
CA ASP A 49 -5.65 0.27 25.28
C ASP A 49 -6.09 0.72 23.87
N ALA A 50 -7.19 1.48 23.76
CA ALA A 50 -7.66 1.99 22.48
C ALA A 50 -6.69 2.99 21.84
N ASN A 51 -5.93 3.75 22.64
CA ASN A 51 -4.91 4.66 22.13
C ASN A 51 -3.69 3.88 21.64
N GLU A 52 -3.26 2.84 22.36
CA GLU A 52 -2.18 1.94 21.94
C GLU A 52 -2.53 1.24 20.62
N ASP A 53 -3.71 0.60 20.54
CA ASP A 53 -4.23 -0.02 19.31
C ASP A 53 -4.27 0.98 18.13
N LEU A 54 -4.65 2.24 18.40
CA LEU A 54 -4.69 3.29 17.38
C LEU A 54 -3.30 3.70 16.90
N GLU A 55 -2.33 3.83 17.80
CA GLU A 55 -0.94 4.18 17.43
C GLU A 55 -0.27 3.03 16.68
N GLU A 56 -0.42 1.78 17.14
CA GLU A 56 0.08 0.60 16.41
C GLU A 56 -0.51 0.51 15.00
N SER A 57 -1.81 0.80 14.84
CA SER A 57 -2.47 0.85 13.53
C SER A 57 -1.85 1.93 12.62
N LYS A 58 -1.53 3.11 13.15
CA LYS A 58 -0.89 4.18 12.37
C LYS A 58 0.53 3.80 11.95
N GLU A 59 1.31 3.22 12.86
CA GLU A 59 2.67 2.78 12.56
C GLU A 59 2.69 1.71 11.47
N TYR A 60 1.79 0.72 11.59
CA TYR A 60 1.60 -0.32 10.58
C TYR A 60 1.29 0.27 9.19
N LEU A 61 0.32 1.19 9.08
CA LEU A 61 -0.05 1.80 7.80
C LEU A 61 1.11 2.60 7.19
N LYS A 62 1.87 3.32 8.02
CA LYS A 62 3.04 4.10 7.59
C LYS A 62 4.16 3.20 7.08
N GLU A 63 4.40 2.08 7.74
CA GLU A 63 5.40 1.10 7.32
C GLU A 63 5.06 0.52 5.94
N VAL A 64 3.79 0.11 5.75
CA VAL A 64 3.26 -0.40 4.50
C VAL A 64 3.44 0.62 3.36
N GLU A 65 3.09 1.88 3.58
CA GLU A 65 3.25 2.97 2.60
C GLU A 65 4.71 3.20 2.24
N ASN A 66 5.59 3.26 3.24
CA ASN A 66 7.02 3.48 3.03
C ASN A 66 7.65 2.32 2.23
N TYR A 67 7.32 1.06 2.58
CA TYR A 67 7.82 -0.10 1.84
C TYR A 67 7.33 -0.10 0.39
N ARG A 68 6.04 0.16 0.14
CA ARG A 68 5.50 0.27 -1.23
C ARG A 68 6.24 1.34 -2.03
N THR A 69 6.48 2.51 -1.43
CA THR A 69 7.19 3.62 -2.07
C THR A 69 8.63 3.23 -2.43
N GLN A 70 9.39 2.69 -1.48
CA GLN A 70 10.78 2.27 -1.71
C GLN A 70 10.88 1.19 -2.78
N THR A 71 9.93 0.24 -2.78
CA THR A 71 9.90 -0.86 -3.73
C THR A 71 9.50 -0.40 -5.13
N ALA A 72 8.53 0.50 -5.25
CA ALA A 72 8.15 1.11 -6.51
C ALA A 72 9.31 1.88 -7.14
N LEU A 73 10.12 2.57 -6.32
CA LEU A 73 11.35 3.23 -6.79
C LEU A 73 12.37 2.23 -7.35
N ARG A 74 12.62 1.11 -6.66
CA ARG A 74 13.51 0.04 -7.15
C ARG A 74 13.01 -0.55 -8.47
N ILE A 75 11.71 -0.78 -8.60
CA ILE A 75 11.09 -1.27 -9.86
C ILE A 75 11.30 -0.25 -10.99
N ALA A 76 11.13 1.04 -10.72
CA ALA A 76 11.37 2.10 -11.72
C ALA A 76 12.86 2.23 -12.10
N GLU A 77 13.78 1.97 -11.18
CA GLU A 77 15.23 1.91 -11.46
C GLU A 77 15.58 0.70 -12.35
N ASN A 78 14.94 -0.45 -12.12
CA ASN A 78 15.06 -1.62 -12.99
C ASN A 78 14.51 -1.32 -14.41
N GLU A 79 13.37 -0.64 -14.52
CA GLU A 79 12.81 -0.19 -15.82
C GLU A 79 13.82 0.71 -16.59
N LYS A 80 14.51 1.61 -15.90
CA LYS A 80 15.58 2.43 -16.50
C LYS A 80 16.75 1.57 -16.98
N SER A 81 17.18 0.60 -16.15
CA SER A 81 18.27 -0.31 -16.49
C SER A 81 17.94 -1.17 -17.72
N ILE A 82 16.71 -1.68 -17.83
CA ILE A 82 16.20 -2.39 -19.02
C ILE A 82 16.30 -1.50 -20.27
N ALA A 83 15.88 -0.23 -20.17
CA ALA A 83 15.95 0.70 -21.29
C ALA A 83 17.40 0.99 -21.73
N GLU A 84 18.34 1.04 -20.79
CA GLU A 84 19.77 1.19 -21.09
C GLU A 84 20.34 -0.08 -21.74
N PHE A 85 20.01 -1.26 -21.20
CA PHE A 85 20.42 -2.54 -21.76
C PHE A 85 19.94 -2.74 -23.20
N ASN A 86 18.68 -2.40 -23.48
CA ASN A 86 18.13 -2.46 -24.84
C ASN A 86 18.92 -1.58 -25.82
N LYS A 87 19.34 -0.38 -25.41
CA LYS A 87 20.20 0.49 -26.24
C LYS A 87 21.58 -0.11 -26.48
N LEU A 88 22.15 -0.77 -25.47
CA LEU A 88 23.48 -1.38 -25.58
C LEU A 88 23.49 -2.61 -26.49
N ILE A 89 22.44 -3.43 -26.43
CA ILE A 89 22.26 -4.61 -27.29
C ILE A 89 22.37 -4.26 -28.78
N ASP A 90 21.86 -3.08 -29.17
CA ASP A 90 21.90 -2.65 -30.56
C ASP A 90 23.32 -2.47 -31.12
N SER A 91 24.28 -2.19 -30.23
CA SER A 91 25.70 -2.04 -30.56
C SER A 91 26.50 -3.34 -30.52
N LYS A 92 25.92 -4.44 -30.01
CA LYS A 92 26.61 -5.73 -29.88
C LYS A 92 26.66 -6.50 -31.21
N LYS A 93 27.62 -7.41 -31.32
CA LYS A 93 27.74 -8.30 -32.49
C LYS A 93 26.49 -9.17 -32.62
N GLN A 94 26.11 -9.49 -33.86
CA GLN A 94 24.91 -10.29 -34.16
C GLN A 94 24.93 -11.65 -33.46
N GLU A 95 26.11 -12.27 -33.31
CA GLU A 95 26.29 -13.61 -32.73
C GLU A 95 25.87 -13.73 -31.26
N VAL A 96 25.91 -12.64 -30.49
CA VAL A 96 25.50 -12.63 -29.06
C VAL A 96 24.20 -11.85 -28.83
N ARG A 97 23.67 -11.19 -29.86
CA ARG A 97 22.58 -10.23 -29.73
C ARG A 97 21.29 -10.89 -29.23
N GLU A 98 20.96 -12.06 -29.77
CA GLU A 98 19.71 -12.75 -29.43
C GLU A 98 19.73 -13.26 -27.99
N ASP A 99 20.83 -13.86 -27.51
CA ASP A 99 20.99 -14.27 -26.11
C ASP A 99 20.80 -13.09 -25.14
N TYR A 100 21.33 -11.92 -25.48
CA TYR A 100 21.17 -10.73 -24.64
C TYR A 100 19.72 -10.21 -24.66
N LYS A 101 19.04 -10.24 -25.82
CA LYS A 101 17.63 -9.87 -25.92
C LYS A 101 16.76 -10.78 -25.06
N GLU A 102 17.03 -12.08 -25.08
CA GLU A 102 16.29 -13.06 -24.26
C GLU A 102 16.47 -12.76 -22.77
N LYS A 103 17.70 -12.53 -22.32
CA LYS A 103 17.98 -12.16 -20.92
C LYS A 103 17.29 -10.85 -20.51
N VAL A 104 17.31 -9.81 -21.36
CA VAL A 104 16.61 -8.55 -21.06
C VAL A 104 15.10 -8.73 -21.03
N ALA A 105 14.54 -9.53 -21.95
CA ALA A 105 13.11 -9.84 -21.93
C ALA A 105 12.70 -10.59 -20.65
N GLU A 106 13.55 -11.47 -20.14
CA GLU A 106 13.29 -12.14 -18.86
C GLU A 106 13.35 -11.16 -17.68
N LEU A 107 14.33 -10.25 -17.63
CA LEU A 107 14.41 -9.21 -16.61
C LEU A 107 13.18 -8.29 -16.65
N GLU A 108 12.74 -7.89 -17.85
CA GLU A 108 11.54 -7.09 -18.06
C GLU A 108 10.28 -7.80 -17.57
N ARG A 109 10.11 -9.07 -17.94
CA ARG A 109 8.98 -9.90 -17.49
C ARG A 109 8.95 -9.98 -15.95
N LYS A 110 10.07 -10.34 -15.32
CA LYS A 110 10.15 -10.46 -13.85
C LYS A 110 9.88 -9.12 -13.16
N ASN A 111 10.45 -8.02 -13.65
CA ASN A 111 10.21 -6.69 -13.06
C ASN A 111 8.73 -6.28 -13.18
N SER A 112 8.08 -6.59 -14.31
CA SER A 112 6.66 -6.32 -14.50
C SER A 112 5.77 -7.21 -13.62
N GLU A 113 6.17 -8.45 -13.36
CA GLU A 113 5.49 -9.34 -12.41
C GLU A 113 5.59 -8.83 -10.97
N MET A 114 6.76 -8.34 -10.57
CA MET A 114 6.95 -7.72 -9.24
C MET A 114 6.07 -6.48 -9.08
N LYS A 115 6.00 -5.62 -10.11
CA LYS A 115 5.09 -4.47 -10.12
C LYS A 115 3.65 -4.87 -9.92
N LYS A 116 3.18 -5.85 -10.70
CA LYS A 116 1.82 -6.37 -10.59
C LYS A 116 1.55 -6.98 -9.21
N LYS A 117 2.49 -7.77 -8.67
CA LYS A 117 2.38 -8.37 -7.33
C LYS A 117 2.28 -7.31 -6.23
N LEU A 118 2.96 -6.16 -6.39
CA LEU A 118 2.86 -5.03 -5.47
C LEU A 118 1.52 -4.29 -5.57
N ASP A 119 1.05 -4.07 -6.80
CA ASP A 119 -0.19 -3.34 -7.11
C ASP A 119 -1.45 -4.14 -6.72
N ASP A 120 -1.44 -5.46 -6.95
CA ASP A 120 -2.58 -6.35 -6.69
C ASP A 120 -2.70 -6.73 -5.20
N PHE A 121 -1.65 -6.52 -4.39
CA PHE A 121 -1.65 -6.96 -3.00
C PHE A 121 -2.36 -5.98 -2.06
N ASN A 122 -3.31 -6.50 -1.29
CA ASN A 122 -4.00 -5.79 -0.22
C ASN A 122 -3.40 -6.17 1.14
N ALA A 123 -3.04 -5.16 1.93
CA ALA A 123 -2.48 -5.32 3.26
C ALA A 123 -3.61 -5.40 4.30
N ASP A 124 -4.39 -6.48 4.26
CA ASP A 124 -5.62 -6.63 5.06
C ASP A 124 -5.36 -6.66 6.57
N ASN A 125 -4.21 -7.21 6.97
CA ASN A 125 -3.74 -7.22 8.36
C ASN A 125 -2.22 -7.41 8.40
N GLN A 126 -1.64 -7.17 9.58
CA GLN A 126 -0.20 -7.20 9.80
C GLN A 126 0.44 -8.57 9.51
N VAL A 127 -0.22 -9.68 9.87
CA VAL A 127 0.33 -11.03 9.64
C VAL A 127 0.45 -11.33 8.15
N VAL A 128 -0.58 -11.00 7.38
CA VAL A 128 -0.58 -11.18 5.92
C VAL A 128 0.44 -10.25 5.26
N TRP A 129 0.57 -9.02 5.77
CA TRP A 129 1.58 -8.06 5.32
C TRP A 129 3.01 -8.57 5.52
N GLU A 130 3.37 -9.02 6.73
CA GLU A 130 4.73 -9.45 7.03
C GLU A 130 5.16 -10.63 6.15
N LYS A 131 4.25 -11.58 5.92
CA LYS A 131 4.51 -12.70 5.01
C LYS A 131 4.76 -12.22 3.59
N PHE A 132 3.88 -11.36 3.07
CA PHE A 132 4.04 -10.79 1.74
C PHE A 132 5.37 -10.03 1.61
N LYS A 133 5.66 -9.14 2.55
CA LYS A 133 6.87 -8.32 2.57
C LYS A 133 8.13 -9.17 2.58
N SER A 134 8.16 -10.25 3.36
CA SER A 134 9.30 -11.18 3.41
C SER A 134 9.54 -11.85 2.06
N GLU A 135 8.50 -12.47 1.48
CA GLU A 135 8.60 -13.15 0.18
C GLU A 135 8.94 -12.16 -0.94
N PHE A 136 8.25 -11.03 -1.00
CA PHE A 136 8.47 -9.99 -2.00
C PHE A 136 9.88 -9.40 -1.93
N SER A 137 10.40 -9.17 -0.72
CA SER A 137 11.76 -8.63 -0.54
C SER A 137 12.82 -9.59 -1.07
N HIS A 138 12.64 -10.88 -0.81
CA HIS A 138 13.52 -11.93 -1.31
C HIS A 138 13.49 -11.98 -2.85
N ASP A 139 12.31 -12.03 -3.45
CA ASP A 139 12.15 -12.01 -4.91
C ASP A 139 12.81 -10.76 -5.54
N MET A 140 12.69 -9.59 -4.90
CA MET A 140 13.33 -8.34 -5.35
C MET A 140 14.86 -8.33 -5.20
N GLU A 141 15.39 -9.05 -4.22
CA GLU A 141 16.84 -9.22 -4.04
C GLU A 141 17.41 -10.10 -5.15
N GLU A 142 16.79 -11.25 -5.40
CA GLU A 142 17.18 -12.15 -6.51
C GLU A 142 17.09 -11.44 -7.87
N LEU A 143 16.03 -10.65 -8.08
CA LEU A 143 15.90 -9.83 -9.29
C LEU A 143 17.04 -8.81 -9.38
N GLY A 144 17.34 -8.10 -8.30
CA GLY A 144 18.43 -7.12 -8.26
C GLY A 144 19.80 -7.74 -8.56
N ASP A 145 20.04 -8.96 -8.11
CA ASP A 145 21.25 -9.72 -8.41
C ASP A 145 21.33 -10.09 -9.89
N ALA A 146 20.22 -10.53 -10.50
CA ALA A 146 20.16 -10.79 -11.94
C ALA A 146 20.46 -9.53 -12.79
N PHE A 147 19.97 -8.36 -12.37
CA PHE A 147 20.31 -7.08 -13.01
C PHE A 147 21.80 -6.76 -12.93
N ARG A 148 22.41 -6.98 -11.75
CA ARG A 148 23.84 -6.74 -11.53
C ARG A 148 24.70 -7.67 -12.39
N ASP A 149 24.36 -8.95 -12.43
CA ASP A 149 25.09 -9.95 -13.21
C ASP A 149 25.02 -9.64 -14.71
N PHE A 150 23.84 -9.29 -15.23
CA PHE A 150 23.68 -8.87 -16.61
C PHE A 150 24.50 -7.60 -16.94
N GLY A 151 24.54 -6.63 -16.01
CA GLY A 151 25.36 -5.43 -16.14
C GLY A 151 26.87 -5.73 -16.18
N VAL A 152 27.34 -6.76 -15.48
CA VAL A 152 28.74 -7.21 -15.50
C VAL A 152 29.08 -7.92 -16.82
N GLU A 153 28.18 -8.76 -17.34
CA GLU A 153 28.34 -9.40 -18.66
C GLU A 153 28.51 -8.37 -19.77
N ASN A 154 27.74 -7.27 -19.72
CA ASN A 154 27.79 -6.22 -20.74
C ASN A 154 29.10 -5.43 -20.80
N LYS A 155 29.87 -5.38 -19.70
CA LYS A 155 31.16 -4.65 -19.62
C LYS A 155 32.34 -5.44 -20.18
N LYS A 156 32.18 -6.75 -20.38
CA LYS A 156 33.20 -7.63 -20.99
C LYS A 156 33.04 -7.64 -22.51
#